data_AF-E4KQK4-F1
#
_entry.id   AF-E4KQK4-F1
#
_cell.length_a   1.000
_cell.length_b   1.000
_cell.length_c   1.000
_cell.angle_alpha   90.00
_cell.angle_beta   90.00
_cell.angle_gamma   90.00
#
_symmetry.space_group_name_H-M   'P 1'
#
loop_
_entity.id
_entity.type
_entity.pdbx_description
1 polymer ?
#
loop_
_entity_poly.entity_id
_entity_poly.type
_entity_poly.pdbx_seq_one_letter_code
_entity_poly.pdbx_strand_id
1 'polypeptide(L)' 'MPAGTPDILACLKGRFIGIEVKKPKGGIVSPLQKLKIKQIQNAGGIAFVANSLEVVKRELSEHNLI' A
#
# COMPACT_ATOMS: atom_id res chain seq x y z
N MET A 1 -7.00 14.02 -6.73
CA MET A 1 -6.16 12.80 -6.73
C MET A 1 -6.56 11.95 -7.93
N PRO A 2 -5.62 11.42 -8.74
CA PRO A 2 -5.98 10.54 -9.83
C PRO A 2 -6.67 9.26 -9.32
N ALA A 3 -7.57 8.70 -10.12
CA ALA A 3 -8.29 7.48 -9.75
C ALA A 3 -7.31 6.32 -9.44
N GLY A 4 -7.60 5.55 -8.39
CA GLY A 4 -6.75 4.44 -7.96
C GLY A 4 -5.46 4.84 -7.23
N THR A 5 -5.31 6.11 -6.85
CA THR A 5 -4.29 6.51 -5.86
C THR A 5 -4.55 5.77 -4.55
N PRO A 6 -3.51 5.20 -3.89
CA PRO A 6 -3.69 4.56 -2.59
C PRO A 6 -4.29 5.51 -1.55
N ASP A 7 -5.11 4.98 -0.64
CA ASP A 7 -5.82 5.76 0.37
C ASP A 7 -4.88 6.49 1.35
N ILE A 8 -3.73 5.87 1.67
CA ILE A 8 -2.71 6.45 2.54
C ILE A 8 -1.40 6.56 1.76
N LEU A 9 -0.81 7.75 1.79
CA LEU A 9 0.53 8.02 1.30
C LEU A 9 1.41 8.43 2.49
N ALA A 10 2.59 7.83 2.60
CA ALA A 10 3.51 8.10 3.70
C ALA A 10 4.97 8.11 3.23
N CYS A 11 5.79 8.81 4.01
CA CYS A 11 7.24 8.74 3.91
C CYS A 11 7.77 8.26 5.26
N LEU A 12 8.45 7.11 5.29
CA LEU A 12 9.04 6.54 6.50
C LEU A 12 10.46 6.11 6.21
N LYS A 13 11.41 6.56 7.05
CA LYS A 13 12.86 6.33 6.87
C LYS A 13 13.34 6.64 5.43
N GLY A 14 12.83 7.73 4.84
CA GLY A 14 13.18 8.14 3.48
C GLY A 14 12.58 7.30 2.34
N ARG A 15 11.68 6.36 2.65
CA ARG A 15 10.99 5.52 1.65
C ARG A 15 9.56 6.01 1.43
N PHE A 16 9.15 6.10 0.17
CA PHE A 16 7.76 6.34 -0.19
C PHE A 16 6.92 5.07 0.01
N ILE A 17 5.76 5.21 0.63
CA ILE A 17 4.83 4.12 0.96
C ILE A 17 3.42 4.51 0.52
N GLY A 18 2.77 3.65 -0.27
CA GLY A 18 1.35 3.74 -0.61
C GLY A 18 0.56 2.57 -0.04
N ILE A 19 -0.46 2.84 0.78
CA ILE A 19 -1.31 1.81 1.37
C ILE A 19 -2.73 1.98 0.86
N GLU A 20 -3.23 0.96 0.17
CA GLU A 20 -4.64 0.85 -0.19
C GLU A 20 -5.39 0.12 0.92
N VAL A 21 -6.35 0.79 1.55
CA VAL A 21 -7.06 0.27 2.71
C VAL A 21 -8.35 -0.40 2.26
N LYS A 22 -8.58 -1.62 2.75
CA LYS A 22 -9.81 -2.36 2.50
C LYS A 22 -10.49 -2.77 3.80
N LYS A 23 -11.81 -2.98 3.72
CA LYS A 23 -12.57 -3.56 4.83
C LYS A 23 -12.04 -4.97 5.14
N PRO A 24 -11.99 -5.39 6.42
CA PRO A 24 -11.56 -6.74 6.80
C PRO A 24 -12.29 -7.86 6.04
N LYS A 25 -13.58 -7.65 5.74
CA LYS A 25 -14.42 -8.56 4.94
C LYS A 25 -14.99 -7.84 3.72
N GLY A 26 -15.00 -8.53 2.58
CA GLY A 26 -15.62 -8.04 1.33
C GLY A 26 -14.87 -6.90 0.64
N GLY A 27 -13.62 -6.63 1.02
CA GLY A 27 -12.77 -5.64 0.36
C GLY A 27 -12.24 -6.14 -0.98
N ILE A 28 -12.68 -5.55 -2.09
CA ILE A 28 -12.19 -5.86 -3.44
C ILE A 28 -11.23 -4.76 -3.89
N VAL A 29 -10.07 -5.16 -4.38
CA VAL A 29 -9.07 -4.26 -4.97
C VAL A 29 -9.32 -4.20 -6.47
N SER A 30 -9.59 -3.00 -6.99
CA SER A 30 -9.92 -2.84 -8.41
C SER A 30 -8.69 -3.11 -9.30
N PRO A 31 -8.88 -3.48 -10.58
CA PRO A 31 -7.78 -3.65 -11.52
C PRO A 31 -6.87 -2.41 -11.61
N LEU A 32 -7.45 -1.21 -11.55
CA LEU A 32 -6.71 0.05 -11.57
C LEU A 32 -5.85 0.24 -10.32
N GLN A 33 -6.37 -0.10 -9.13
CA GLN A 33 -5.61 -0.05 -7.88
C GLN A 33 -4.44 -1.03 -7.89
N LYS A 34 -4.67 -2.26 -8.38
CA LYS A 34 -3.59 -3.26 -8.58
C LYS A 34 -2.51 -2.74 -9.51
N LEU A 35 -2.89 -2.13 -10.64
CA LEU A 35 -1.95 -1.51 -11.56
C LEU A 35 -1.14 -0.41 -10.88
N LYS A 36 -1.78 0.46 -10.08
CA LYS A 36 -1.08 1.58 -9.44
C LYS A 36 -0.11 1.13 -8.36
N ILE A 37 -0.50 0.13 -7.56
CA ILE A 37 0.39 -0.52 -6.60
C ILE A 37 1.64 -1.07 -7.32
N LYS A 38 1.45 -1.80 -8.42
CA LYS A 38 2.57 -2.35 -9.21
C LYS A 38 3.46 -1.24 -9.77
N GLN A 39 2.90 -0.13 -10.24
CA GLN A 39 3.67 1.01 -10.72
C GLN A 39 4.54 1.64 -9.61
N ILE A 40 4.02 1.77 -8.39
CA ILE A 40 4.78 2.28 -7.25
C ILE A 40 5.93 1.32 -6.90
N GLN A 41 5.64 0.02 -6.82
CA GLN A 41 6.64 -1.01 -6.57
C GLN A 41 7.75 -1.01 -7.62
N ASN A 42 7.38 -0.92 -8.91
CA ASN A 42 8.33 -0.85 -10.02
C ASN A 42 9.20 0.43 -9.99
N ALA A 43 8.71 1.51 -9.40
CA ALA A 43 9.45 2.75 -9.21
C ALA A 43 10.37 2.73 -7.96
N GLY A 44 10.43 1.61 -7.23
CA GLY A 44 11.25 1.46 -6.01
C GLY A 44 10.55 1.92 -4.72
N GLY A 45 9.31 2.40 -4.81
CA GLY A 45 8.46 2.67 -3.66
C GLY A 45 7.89 1.37 -3.06
N ILE A 46 7.32 1.48 -1.87
CA ILE A 46 6.60 0.38 -1.21
C ILE A 46 5.12 0.63 -1.41
N ALA A 47 4.37 -0.36 -1.89
CA ALA A 47 2.92 -0.25 -1.93
C ALA A 47 2.25 -1.59 -1.71
N PHE A 48 1.18 -1.60 -0.92
CA PHE A 48 0.45 -2.83 -0.58
C PHE A 48 -1.00 -2.53 -0.22
N VAL A 49 -1.80 -3.60 -0.15
CA VAL A 49 -3.18 -3.55 0.32
C VAL A 49 -3.22 -3.99 1.77
N ALA A 50 -3.89 -3.23 2.63
CA ALA A 50 -4.07 -3.59 4.02
C ALA A 50 -5.56 -3.65 4.37
N ASN A 51 -5.96 -4.73 5.03
CA ASN A 51 -7.31 -4.91 5.58
C ASN A 51 -7.33 -5.06 7.10
N SER A 52 -6.17 -4.95 7.73
CA SER A 52 -6.00 -4.96 9.18
C SER A 52 -4.68 -4.29 9.57
N LEU A 53 -4.51 -3.97 10.86
CA LEU A 53 -3.26 -3.40 11.38
C LEU A 53 -2.11 -4.40 11.35
N GLU A 54 -2.40 -5.69 11.49
CA GLU A 54 -1.42 -6.77 11.46
C GLU A 54 -0.75 -6.84 10.08
N VAL A 55 -1.51 -6.67 9.00
CA VAL A 55 -0.95 -6.60 7.64
C VAL A 55 -0.01 -5.41 7.50
N VAL A 56 -0.41 -4.22 7.98
CA VAL A 56 0.46 -3.04 7.92
C VAL A 56 1.76 -3.28 8.69
N LYS A 57 1.69 -3.83 9.90
CA LYS A 57 2.88 -4.12 10.70
C LYS A 57 3.80 -5.11 9.99
N ARG A 58 3.25 -6.19 9.44
CA ARG A 58 4.02 -7.19 8.70
C ARG A 58 4.77 -6.56 7.52
N GLU A 59 4.07 -5.84 6.65
CA GLU A 59 4.68 -5.24 5.45
C GLU A 59 5.76 -4.21 5.82
N LEU A 60 5.53 -3.39 6.86
CA LEU A 60 6.53 -2.44 7.33
C LEU A 60 7.76 -3.15 7.94
N SER A 61 7.58 -4.22 8.71
CA SER A 61 8.68 -5.02 9.26
C SER A 61 9.47 -5.76 8.18
N GLU A 62 8.80 -6.35 7.18
CA GLU A 62 9.46 -7.00 6.03
C GLU A 62 10.33 -6.03 5.23
N HIS A 63 9.95 -4.74 5.20
CA HIS A 63 10.74 -3.68 4.61
C HIS A 63 11.74 -3.00 5.57
N ASN A 64 11.93 -3.52 6.79
CA ASN A 64 12.82 -2.98 7.84
C ASN A 64 12.50 -1.54 8.26
N LEU A 65 11.23 -1.15 8.14
CA LEU A 65 10.77 0.19 8.46
C LEU A 65 10.34 0.35 9.92
N ILE A 66 9.98 -0.74 10.59
CA ILE A 66 9.70 -0.84 12.02
C ILE A 66 10.29 -2.12 12.61
#